data_AF-A0AAV1C2E3-F1
#
_entry.id   AF-A0AAV1C2E3-F1
#
_cell.length_a   1.000
_cell.length_b   1.000
_cell.length_c   1.000
_cell.angle_alpha   90.00
_cell.angle_beta   90.00
_cell.angle_gamma   90.00
#
_symmetry.space_group_name_H-M   'P 1'
#
loop_
_entity.id
_entity.type
_entity.pdbx_description
1 polymer ?
#
loop_
_entity_poly.entity_id
_entity_poly.type
_entity_poly.pdbx_seq_one_letter_code
_entity_poly.pdbx_strand_id
1 'polypeptide(L)'
;MLVAFEGGSIFRAFLLLLSFPLLCTLRFELRMRFMIFITFCGLRLKDMDVVARVVLPKFYLEDLNLRVYEVVDSVGSRLVFTSLPRVMVEGFLKDYLNVEVVQGSELDTIWNGKYFSRLLATSSGLLLNKDAALRKHFGEKSPDLGIGSLTADDLKFISVCKESYVVTQEDRKPSSTTIMPRNKYPKQLIFHDGRLALTKRGFTSPV
;
A
#
# COMPACT_ATOMS: atom_id res chain seq x y z
N MET A 1 -7.94 0.24 -9.25
CA MET A 1 -9.14 -0.42 -9.79
C MET A 1 -9.97 -1.07 -8.69
N LEU A 2 -9.39 -1.96 -7.88
CA LEU A 2 -10.07 -2.66 -6.78
C LEU A 2 -10.87 -1.73 -5.85
N VAL A 3 -10.21 -0.71 -5.27
CA VAL A 3 -10.88 0.27 -4.39
C VAL A 3 -12.02 1.01 -5.09
N ALA A 4 -11.83 1.38 -6.37
CA ALA A 4 -12.84 2.09 -7.14
C ALA A 4 -14.10 1.23 -7.40
N PHE A 5 -13.93 -0.09 -7.48
CA PHE A 5 -15.01 -1.05 -7.71
C PHE A 5 -15.70 -1.46 -6.41
N GLU A 6 -14.95 -1.90 -5.41
CA GLU A 6 -15.49 -2.45 -4.15
C GLU A 6 -16.02 -1.37 -3.20
N GLY A 7 -15.31 -0.26 -3.08
CA GLY A 7 -15.73 0.85 -2.21
C GLY A 7 -16.60 1.85 -2.93
N GLY A 8 -16.45 1.95 -4.26
CA GLY A 8 -17.11 2.94 -5.09
C GLY A 8 -18.29 2.38 -5.87
N SER A 9 -18.27 2.64 -7.17
CA SER A 9 -19.32 2.19 -8.09
C SER A 9 -18.68 1.58 -9.34
N ILE A 10 -19.42 0.71 -10.02
CA ILE A 10 -18.94 0.10 -11.27
C ILE A 10 -18.61 1.15 -12.34
N PHE A 11 -19.35 2.27 -12.36
CA PHE A 11 -19.08 3.40 -13.23
C PHE A 11 -17.69 4.02 -12.98
N ARG A 12 -17.26 4.08 -11.71
CA ARG A 12 -15.94 4.60 -11.35
C ARG A 12 -14.83 3.67 -11.79
N ALA A 13 -15.00 2.37 -11.59
CA ALA A 13 -14.06 1.37 -12.08
C ALA A 13 -13.96 1.40 -13.61
N PHE A 14 -15.10 1.54 -14.29
CA PHE A 14 -15.17 1.68 -15.75
C PHE A 14 -14.50 2.96 -16.24
N LEU A 15 -14.72 4.10 -15.58
CA LEU A 15 -14.06 5.36 -15.90
C LEU A 15 -12.54 5.25 -15.74
N LEU A 16 -12.07 4.60 -14.67
CA LEU A 16 -10.64 4.34 -14.47
C LEU A 16 -10.08 3.45 -15.60
N LEU A 17 -10.82 2.41 -16.01
CA LEU A 17 -10.41 1.53 -17.09
C LEU A 17 -10.35 2.27 -18.44
N LEU A 18 -11.35 3.10 -18.74
CA LEU A 18 -11.38 3.91 -19.96
C LEU A 18 -10.27 4.97 -19.96
N SER A 19 -9.87 5.47 -18.78
CA SER A 19 -8.74 6.40 -18.65
C SER A 19 -7.37 5.74 -18.81
N PHE A 20 -7.27 4.41 -18.73
CA PHE A 20 -6.00 3.67 -18.82
C PHE A 20 -5.10 4.07 -20.00
N PRO A 21 -5.57 4.15 -21.27
CA PRO A 21 -4.73 4.60 -22.38
C PRO A 21 -4.17 6.03 -22.17
N LEU A 22 -4.96 6.93 -21.59
CA LEU A 22 -4.51 8.29 -21.26
C LEU A 22 -3.50 8.29 -20.10
N LEU A 23 -3.70 7.43 -19.11
CA LEU A 23 -2.78 7.29 -17.99
C LEU A 23 -1.39 6.79 -18.45
N CYS A 24 -1.33 5.98 -19.51
CA CYS A 24 -0.07 5.49 -20.07
C CYS A 24 0.82 6.60 -20.65
N THR A 25 0.23 7.72 -21.11
CA THR A 25 1.00 8.85 -21.68
C THR A 25 1.46 9.85 -20.62
N LEU A 26 0.86 9.81 -19.42
CA LEU A 26 1.21 10.72 -18.33
C LEU A 26 2.49 10.31 -17.59
N ARG A 27 3.20 11.31 -17.06
CA ARG A 27 4.30 11.10 -16.11
C ARG A 27 3.78 10.38 -14.86
N PHE A 28 4.65 9.60 -14.19
CA PHE A 28 4.28 8.77 -13.04
C PHE A 28 3.50 9.54 -11.96
N GLU A 29 3.97 10.72 -11.56
CA GLU A 29 3.30 11.54 -10.54
C GLU A 29 1.88 11.96 -10.95
N LEU A 30 1.73 12.47 -12.19
CA LEU A 30 0.44 12.89 -12.72
C LEU A 30 -0.50 11.69 -12.85
N ARG A 31 0.01 10.57 -13.39
CA ARG A 31 -0.75 9.32 -13.48
C ARG A 31 -1.29 8.88 -12.12
N MET A 32 -0.45 8.85 -11.09
CA MET A 32 -0.86 8.48 -9.74
C MET A 32 -1.92 9.45 -9.18
N ARG A 33 -1.72 10.77 -9.36
CA ARG A 33 -2.71 11.78 -8.95
C ARG A 33 -4.06 11.58 -9.64
N PHE A 34 -4.07 11.34 -10.95
CA PHE A 34 -5.30 11.05 -11.71
C PHE A 34 -5.97 9.74 -11.26
N MET A 35 -5.19 8.69 -11.00
CA MET A 35 -5.74 7.42 -10.51
C MET A 35 -6.38 7.57 -9.13
N ILE A 36 -5.72 8.29 -8.22
CA ILE A 36 -6.24 8.58 -6.88
C ILE A 36 -7.50 9.44 -6.99
N PHE A 37 -7.48 10.49 -7.82
CA PHE A 37 -8.63 11.34 -8.09
C PHE A 37 -9.84 10.51 -8.52
N ILE A 38 -9.70 9.69 -9.56
CA ILE A 38 -10.82 8.91 -10.10
C ILE A 38 -11.29 7.89 -9.05
N THR A 39 -10.36 7.27 -8.31
CA THR A 39 -10.68 6.23 -7.32
C THR A 39 -11.40 6.80 -6.09
N PHE A 40 -10.99 7.97 -5.59
CA PHE A 40 -11.45 8.50 -4.31
C PHE A 40 -12.48 9.62 -4.42
N CYS A 41 -12.63 10.29 -5.58
CA CYS A 41 -13.59 11.38 -5.74
C CYS A 41 -15.00 10.96 -5.31
N GLY A 42 -15.54 11.58 -4.26
CA GLY A 42 -16.87 11.27 -3.73
C GLY A 42 -17.02 9.85 -3.17
N LEU A 43 -15.91 9.18 -2.81
CA LEU A 43 -15.96 7.92 -2.05
C LEU A 43 -16.38 8.21 -0.60
N ARG A 44 -17.27 7.39 -0.02
CA ARG A 44 -17.59 7.50 1.41
C ARG A 44 -16.45 6.93 2.25
N LEU A 45 -16.12 7.59 3.36
CA LEU A 45 -15.07 7.11 4.26
C LEU A 45 -15.39 5.71 4.81
N LYS A 46 -16.66 5.46 5.16
CA LYS A 46 -17.12 4.17 5.67
C LYS A 46 -16.91 3.02 4.67
N ASP A 47 -17.16 3.27 3.38
CA ASP A 47 -16.97 2.24 2.34
C ASP A 47 -15.48 1.95 2.17
N MET A 48 -14.65 3.00 2.19
CA MET A 48 -13.20 2.85 2.13
C MET A 48 -12.64 2.08 3.33
N ASP A 49 -13.13 2.37 4.54
CA ASP A 49 -12.72 1.66 5.76
C ASP A 49 -13.02 0.16 5.69
N VAL A 50 -14.19 -0.21 5.14
CA VAL A 50 -14.55 -1.62 4.93
C VAL A 50 -13.62 -2.25 3.91
N VAL A 51 -13.39 -1.59 2.77
CA VAL A 51 -12.46 -2.09 1.74
C VAL A 51 -11.05 -2.25 2.27
N ALA A 52 -10.56 -1.30 3.06
CA ALA A 52 -9.22 -1.33 3.66
C ALA A 52 -9.00 -2.50 4.62
N ARG A 53 -10.06 -2.91 5.35
CA ARG A 53 -9.96 -3.97 6.36
C ARG A 53 -10.37 -5.35 5.85
N VAL A 54 -11.26 -5.42 4.87
CA VAL A 54 -11.84 -6.70 4.42
C VAL A 54 -11.24 -7.14 3.09
N VAL A 55 -11.08 -6.21 2.15
CA VAL A 55 -10.70 -6.55 0.76
C VAL A 55 -9.20 -6.43 0.57
N LEU A 56 -8.62 -5.27 0.88
CA LEU A 56 -7.21 -5.00 0.62
C LEU A 56 -6.23 -5.96 1.30
N PRO A 57 -6.43 -6.44 2.55
CA PRO A 57 -5.48 -7.32 3.20
C PRO A 57 -5.27 -8.63 2.44
N LYS A 58 -6.31 -9.14 1.76
CA LYS A 58 -6.20 -10.34 0.91
C LYS A 58 -5.19 -10.12 -0.21
N PHE A 59 -5.35 -9.03 -0.96
CA PHE A 59 -4.48 -8.71 -2.10
C PHE A 59 -3.06 -8.39 -1.63
N TYR A 60 -2.92 -7.68 -0.52
CA TYR A 60 -1.60 -7.39 0.05
C TYR A 60 -0.88 -8.64 0.54
N LEU A 61 -1.57 -9.59 1.18
CA LEU A 61 -0.97 -10.86 1.60
C LEU A 61 -0.63 -11.78 0.42
N GLU A 62 -1.43 -11.77 -0.64
CA GLU A 62 -1.16 -12.55 -1.86
C GLU A 62 0.09 -12.04 -2.61
N ASP A 63 0.34 -10.72 -2.57
CA ASP A 63 1.51 -10.08 -3.19
C ASP A 63 2.66 -9.82 -2.20
N LEU A 64 2.54 -10.23 -0.93
CA LEU A 64 3.57 -10.02 0.09
C LEU A 64 4.76 -10.96 -0.17
N ASN A 65 5.95 -10.38 -0.25
CA ASN A 65 7.18 -11.16 -0.33
C ASN A 65 7.54 -11.73 1.06
N LEU A 66 7.64 -13.06 1.15
CA LEU A 66 7.95 -13.79 2.38
C LEU A 66 9.31 -13.37 2.99
N ARG A 67 10.34 -13.17 2.18
CA ARG A 67 11.68 -12.76 2.67
C ARG A 67 11.65 -11.37 3.26
N VAL A 68 10.97 -10.44 2.59
CA VAL A 68 10.79 -9.08 3.11
C VAL A 68 9.98 -9.11 4.40
N TYR A 69 8.95 -9.94 4.46
CA TYR A 69 8.15 -10.13 5.67
C TYR A 69 9.00 -10.68 6.83
N GLU A 70 9.81 -11.71 6.62
CA GLU A 70 10.67 -12.31 7.67
C GLU A 70 11.69 -11.28 8.22
N VAL A 71 12.25 -10.44 7.34
CA VAL A 71 13.13 -9.33 7.74
C VAL A 71 12.36 -8.29 8.56
N VAL A 72 11.18 -7.87 8.12
CA VAL A 72 10.33 -6.93 8.87
C VAL A 72 9.95 -7.52 10.23
N ASP A 73 9.64 -8.81 10.28
CA ASP A 73 9.19 -9.47 11.50
C ASP A 73 10.29 -9.67 12.54
N SER A 74 11.56 -9.72 12.11
CA SER A 74 12.72 -9.78 12.99
C SER A 74 12.98 -8.49 13.78
N VAL A 75 12.35 -7.37 13.39
CA VAL A 75 12.55 -6.05 14.01
C VAL A 75 11.43 -5.75 15.00
N GLY A 76 11.79 -5.14 16.14
CA GLY A 76 10.83 -4.72 17.17
C GLY A 76 9.95 -3.54 16.70
N SER A 77 10.51 -2.34 16.61
CA SER A 77 9.77 -1.13 16.23
C SER A 77 9.87 -0.83 14.74
N ARG A 78 8.72 -0.59 14.09
CA ARG A 78 8.60 -0.55 12.63
C ARG A 78 7.90 0.74 12.18
N LEU A 79 8.54 1.46 11.24
CA LEU A 79 8.01 2.66 10.61
C LEU A 79 7.99 2.47 9.08
N VAL A 80 6.85 2.74 8.44
CA VAL A 80 6.69 2.58 6.99
C VAL A 80 6.40 3.92 6.31
N PHE A 81 7.17 4.22 5.26
CA PHE A 81 6.92 5.35 4.36
C PHE A 81 6.37 4.85 3.02
N THR A 82 5.23 5.42 2.61
CA THR A 82 4.54 4.99 1.38
C THR A 82 3.99 6.17 0.59
N SER A 83 3.99 6.05 -0.73
CA SER A 83 3.34 7.00 -1.65
C SER A 83 1.86 6.66 -1.89
N LEU A 84 1.39 5.52 -1.35
CA LEU A 84 -0.02 5.17 -1.39
C LEU A 84 -0.82 6.01 -0.39
N PRO A 85 -2.11 6.25 -0.66
CA PRO A 85 -3.01 6.85 0.33
C PRO A 85 -2.98 6.07 1.63
N ARG A 86 -2.70 6.73 2.76
CA ARG A 86 -2.56 6.09 4.07
C ARG A 86 -3.77 5.24 4.44
N VAL A 87 -4.97 5.74 4.16
CA VAL A 87 -6.26 5.05 4.38
C VAL A 87 -6.39 3.69 3.68
N MET A 88 -5.58 3.42 2.64
CA MET A 88 -5.58 2.11 1.97
C MET A 88 -4.74 1.06 2.70
N VAL A 89 -3.64 1.49 3.32
CA VAL A 89 -2.57 0.57 3.75
C VAL A 89 -2.41 0.51 5.25
N GLU A 90 -2.79 1.56 5.98
CA GLU A 90 -2.53 1.67 7.42
C GLU A 90 -3.14 0.50 8.21
N GLY A 91 -4.40 0.14 7.94
CA GLY A 91 -5.05 -0.98 8.61
C GLY A 91 -4.31 -2.29 8.39
N PHE A 92 -3.89 -2.58 7.16
CA PHE A 92 -3.10 -3.76 6.85
C PHE A 92 -1.74 -3.76 7.57
N LEU A 93 -1.00 -2.65 7.47
CA LEU A 93 0.33 -2.54 8.07
C LEU A 93 0.30 -2.68 9.59
N LYS A 94 -0.70 -2.09 10.25
CA LYS A 94 -0.88 -2.18 11.70
C LYS A 94 -1.36 -3.57 12.13
N ASP A 95 -2.41 -4.08 11.49
CA ASP A 95 -3.09 -5.30 11.94
C ASP A 95 -2.37 -6.60 11.53
N TYR A 96 -1.58 -6.58 10.45
CA TYR A 96 -0.92 -7.78 9.92
C TYR A 96 0.60 -7.71 10.03
N LEU A 97 1.21 -6.53 9.94
CA LEU A 97 2.67 -6.37 9.99
C LEU A 97 3.18 -5.74 11.30
N ASN A 98 2.29 -5.50 12.27
CA ASN A 98 2.61 -4.85 13.55
C ASN A 98 3.43 -3.55 13.39
N VAL A 99 3.12 -2.77 12.36
CA VAL A 99 3.79 -1.48 12.11
C VAL A 99 3.24 -0.44 13.09
N GLU A 100 4.12 0.24 13.82
CA GLU A 100 3.71 1.24 14.82
C GLU A 100 3.23 2.53 14.16
N VAL A 101 4.01 3.01 13.19
CA VAL A 101 3.80 4.29 12.53
C VAL A 101 3.79 4.11 11.01
N VAL A 102 2.79 4.70 10.36
CA VAL A 102 2.64 4.68 8.90
C VAL A 102 2.59 6.12 8.41
N GLN A 103 3.57 6.48 7.59
CA GLN A 103 3.65 7.78 6.96
C GLN A 103 3.28 7.63 5.47
N GLY A 104 2.04 7.98 5.14
CA GLY A 104 1.51 7.90 3.78
C GLY A 104 0.96 9.24 3.29
N SER A 105 0.48 9.27 2.04
CA SER A 105 -0.25 10.43 1.53
C SER A 105 -1.63 10.51 2.17
N GLU A 106 -1.97 11.68 2.70
CA GLU A 106 -3.29 11.93 3.27
C GLU A 106 -4.25 12.43 2.18
N LEU A 107 -5.53 12.08 2.30
CA LEU A 107 -6.59 12.55 1.40
C LEU A 107 -7.49 13.52 2.13
N ASP A 108 -7.76 14.67 1.52
CA ASP A 108 -8.69 15.65 2.07
C ASP A 108 -10.11 15.10 2.07
N THR A 109 -10.93 15.58 3.00
CA THR A 109 -12.33 15.17 3.15
C THR A 109 -13.27 16.38 3.00
N ILE A 110 -14.47 16.14 2.47
CA ILE A 110 -15.54 17.13 2.28
C ILE A 110 -16.78 16.66 3.05
N TRP A 111 -17.71 17.61 3.28
CA TRP A 111 -19.03 17.35 3.85
C TRP A 111 -18.92 16.74 5.26
N ASN A 112 -18.25 17.48 6.15
CA ASN A 112 -18.00 17.09 7.53
C ASN A 112 -17.32 15.72 7.66
N GLY A 113 -16.36 15.42 6.78
CA GLY A 113 -15.60 14.17 6.83
C GLY A 113 -16.37 12.93 6.38
N LYS A 114 -17.45 13.07 5.59
CA LYS A 114 -18.20 11.92 5.08
C LYS A 114 -17.67 11.38 3.76
N TYR A 115 -17.10 12.26 2.93
CA TYR A 115 -16.62 11.91 1.59
C TYR A 115 -15.20 12.39 1.36
N PHE A 116 -14.45 11.67 0.52
CA PHE A 116 -13.14 12.11 0.07
C PHE A 116 -13.26 13.21 -0.98
N SER A 117 -12.45 14.26 -0.80
CA SER A 117 -12.53 15.51 -1.55
C SER A 117 -12.03 15.41 -2.97
N ARG A 118 -11.19 14.38 -3.25
CA ARG A 118 -10.38 14.13 -4.47
C ARG A 118 -8.95 14.68 -4.42
N LEU A 119 -8.68 15.65 -3.55
CA LEU A 119 -7.36 16.28 -3.40
C LEU A 119 -6.50 15.49 -2.41
N LEU A 120 -5.27 15.20 -2.82
CA LEU A 120 -4.22 14.84 -1.87
C LEU A 120 -4.01 16.06 -0.97
N ALA A 121 -3.99 15.85 0.34
CA ALA A 121 -3.74 16.93 1.28
C ALA A 121 -2.42 17.61 0.88
N THR A 122 -2.51 18.90 0.53
CA THR A 122 -1.43 19.70 -0.08
C THR A 122 -0.14 19.71 0.75
N SER A 123 -0.23 19.41 2.05
CA SER A 123 0.88 19.29 3.00
C SER A 123 1.66 17.97 2.91
N SER A 124 1.14 16.94 2.23
CA SER A 124 1.68 15.57 2.21
C SER A 124 1.82 15.02 0.79
N GLY A 125 2.25 15.89 -0.14
CA GLY A 125 2.38 15.57 -1.56
C GLY A 125 2.93 14.16 -1.80
N LEU A 126 2.39 13.47 -2.82
CA LEU A 126 2.68 12.08 -3.20
C LEU A 126 4.17 11.66 -3.12
N LEU A 127 5.06 12.65 -3.29
CA LEU A 127 6.48 12.58 -2.99
C LEU A 127 6.73 13.17 -1.60
N LEU A 128 6.36 12.42 -0.56
CA LEU A 128 6.86 12.73 0.77
C LEU A 128 8.38 12.66 0.63
N ASN A 129 9.09 13.77 0.83
CA ASN A 129 10.55 13.75 0.88
C ASN A 129 10.93 12.81 2.02
N LYS A 130 11.23 11.55 1.70
CA LYS A 130 11.46 10.49 2.69
C LYS A 130 12.54 10.91 3.69
N ASP A 131 13.56 11.61 3.19
CA ASP A 131 14.63 12.18 3.99
C ASP A 131 14.13 13.22 5.01
N ALA A 132 13.24 14.12 4.60
CA ALA A 132 12.69 15.15 5.49
C ALA A 132 11.74 14.55 6.53
N ALA A 133 10.93 13.57 6.13
CA ALA A 133 10.02 12.87 7.03
C ALA A 133 10.76 11.99 8.04
N LEU A 134 11.84 11.33 7.60
CA LEU A 134 12.73 10.55 8.46
C LEU A 134 13.45 11.44 9.47
N ARG A 135 14.01 12.58 9.03
CA ARG A 135 14.63 13.57 9.94
C ARG A 135 13.62 14.16 10.93
N LYS A 136 12.38 14.41 10.51
CA LYS A 136 11.33 14.90 11.40
C LYS A 136 10.95 13.87 12.47
N HIS A 137 10.98 12.58 12.14
CA HIS A 137 10.53 11.52 13.06
C HIS A 137 11.66 11.02 13.98
N PHE A 138 12.85 10.78 13.43
CA PHE A 138 13.98 10.23 14.19
C PHE A 138 14.99 11.30 14.68
N GLY A 139 14.89 12.54 14.21
CA GLY A 139 15.84 13.60 14.57
C GLY A 139 17.25 13.26 14.06
N GLU A 140 18.21 13.19 14.99
CA GLU A 140 19.59 12.79 14.72
C GLU A 140 19.84 11.28 14.85
N LYS A 141 18.87 10.50 15.33
CA LYS A 141 19.04 9.04 15.45
C LYS A 141 18.85 8.39 14.08
N SER A 142 19.76 7.50 13.70
CA SER A 142 19.60 6.67 12.50
C SER A 142 18.76 5.42 12.81
N PRO A 143 17.85 5.02 11.91
CA PRO A 143 17.18 3.73 12.02
C PRO A 143 18.19 2.58 11.93
N ASP A 144 17.91 1.48 12.62
CA ASP A 144 18.80 0.32 12.59
C ASP A 144 18.76 -0.41 11.24
N LEU A 145 17.59 -0.55 10.62
CA LEU A 145 17.40 -1.25 9.35
C LEU A 145 16.52 -0.46 8.38
N GLY A 146 17.03 -0.24 7.17
CA GLY A 146 16.30 0.37 6.05
C GLY A 146 15.93 -0.67 4.99
N ILE A 147 14.65 -0.74 4.62
CA ILE A 147 14.17 -1.62 3.54
C ILE A 147 13.69 -0.76 2.37
N GLY A 148 14.12 -1.06 1.15
CA GLY A 148 13.57 -0.40 -0.02
C GLY A 148 14.13 -0.89 -1.36
N SER A 149 13.77 -0.20 -2.43
CA SER A 149 14.08 -0.55 -3.81
C SER A 149 15.41 0.07 -4.30
N LEU A 150 15.90 -0.40 -5.44
CA LEU A 150 16.97 0.24 -6.24
C LEU A 150 16.54 1.58 -6.89
N THR A 151 15.49 2.24 -6.40
CA THR A 151 15.07 3.57 -6.87
C THR A 151 15.92 4.63 -6.19
N ALA A 152 16.25 5.72 -6.88
CA ALA A 152 17.14 6.76 -6.35
C ALA A 152 16.67 7.32 -4.99
N ASP A 153 15.35 7.49 -4.81
CA ASP A 153 14.76 7.98 -3.56
C ASP A 153 14.85 6.95 -2.42
N ASP A 154 14.73 5.66 -2.74
CA ASP A 154 14.83 4.59 -1.75
C ASP A 154 16.29 4.35 -1.36
N LEU A 155 17.22 4.43 -2.30
CA LEU A 155 18.66 4.32 -2.02
C LEU A 155 19.14 5.44 -1.10
N LYS A 156 18.67 6.68 -1.32
CA LYS A 156 18.95 7.80 -0.40
C LYS A 156 18.37 7.55 0.99
N PHE A 157 17.12 7.13 1.06
CA PHE A 157 16.44 6.80 2.32
C PHE A 157 17.16 5.71 3.11
N ILE A 158 17.52 4.62 2.44
CA ILE A 158 18.19 3.46 3.05
C ILE A 158 19.63 3.81 3.45
N SER A 159 20.32 4.71 2.73
CA SER A 159 21.70 5.11 3.05
C SER A 159 21.88 5.79 4.41
N VAL A 160 20.78 6.30 4.99
CA VAL A 160 20.77 6.91 6.32
C VAL A 160 20.62 5.86 7.44
N CYS A 161 20.28 4.62 7.11
CA CYS A 161 20.09 3.52 8.06
C CYS A 161 21.43 2.81 8.36
N LYS A 162 21.55 2.19 9.53
CA LYS A 162 22.78 1.46 9.91
C LYS A 162 22.98 0.21 9.05
N GLU A 163 21.91 -0.54 8.84
CA GLU A 163 21.84 -1.67 7.92
C GLU A 163 20.79 -1.45 6.83
N SER A 164 20.96 -2.13 5.71
CA SER A 164 20.12 -1.96 4.53
C SER A 164 19.74 -3.28 3.89
N TYR A 165 18.46 -3.46 3.61
CA TYR A 165 17.93 -4.53 2.80
C TYR A 165 17.37 -3.95 1.51
N VAL A 166 18.09 -4.19 0.41
CA VAL A 166 17.67 -3.74 -0.92
C VAL A 166 16.88 -4.86 -1.60
N VAL A 167 15.60 -4.60 -1.88
CA VAL A 167 14.71 -5.53 -2.57
C VAL A 167 15.18 -5.68 -4.02
N THR A 168 15.71 -6.85 -4.36
CA THR A 168 16.28 -7.13 -5.69
C THR A 168 15.19 -7.48 -6.71
N GLN A 169 15.55 -7.58 -8.00
CA GLN A 169 14.62 -8.07 -9.02
C GLN A 169 14.20 -9.53 -8.79
N GLU A 170 15.03 -10.35 -8.14
CA GLU A 170 14.69 -11.73 -7.81
C GLU A 170 13.62 -11.81 -6.74
N ASP A 171 13.67 -10.90 -5.76
CA ASP A 171 12.62 -10.77 -4.74
C ASP A 171 11.31 -10.22 -5.33
N ARG A 172 11.36 -9.51 -6.46
CA ARG A 172 10.16 -9.01 -7.17
C ARG A 172 9.49 -10.05 -8.05
N LYS A 173 10.21 -11.10 -8.46
CA LYS A 173 9.63 -12.16 -9.28
C LYS A 173 8.87 -13.11 -8.35
N PRO A 174 7.55 -13.32 -8.56
CA PRO A 174 6.82 -14.30 -7.79
C PRO A 174 7.37 -15.69 -8.13
N SER A 175 8.08 -16.29 -7.20
CA SER A 175 8.53 -17.69 -7.24
C SER A 175 7.87 -18.42 -6.07
N SER A 176 7.80 -19.75 -6.13
CA SER A 176 7.20 -20.55 -5.06
C SER A 176 7.85 -20.32 -3.69
N THR A 177 9.07 -19.80 -3.64
CA THR A 177 9.83 -19.51 -2.40
C THR A 177 9.67 -18.07 -1.90
N THR A 178 9.22 -17.13 -2.73
CA THR A 178 9.01 -15.73 -2.34
C THR A 178 7.56 -15.39 -2.02
N ILE A 179 6.60 -16.20 -2.47
CA ILE A 179 5.17 -15.99 -2.22
C ILE A 179 4.83 -16.36 -0.77
N MET A 180 4.14 -15.47 -0.07
CA MET A 180 3.64 -15.72 1.29
C MET A 180 2.59 -16.85 1.28
N PRO A 181 2.87 -18.02 1.87
CA PRO A 181 1.89 -19.11 1.90
C PRO A 181 0.84 -18.83 2.98
N ARG A 182 -0.41 -19.25 2.73
CA ARG A 182 -1.57 -18.95 3.61
C ARG A 182 -1.39 -19.42 5.06
N ASN A 183 -0.64 -20.51 5.26
CA ASN A 183 -0.34 -21.05 6.59
C ASN A 183 0.67 -20.18 7.38
N LYS A 184 1.43 -19.30 6.73
CA LYS A 184 2.35 -18.37 7.38
C LYS A 184 1.74 -16.99 7.63
N TYR A 185 0.46 -16.77 7.28
CA TYR A 185 -0.15 -15.47 7.47
C TYR A 185 -0.15 -15.08 8.96
N PRO A 186 0.34 -13.87 9.33
CA PRO A 186 0.42 -13.44 10.72
C PRO A 186 -0.95 -13.40 11.42
N LYS A 187 -2.02 -13.21 10.64
CA LYS A 187 -3.40 -13.22 11.12
C LYS A 187 -4.27 -13.98 10.14
N GLN A 188 -5.22 -14.76 10.68
CA GLN A 188 -6.18 -15.48 9.85
C GLN A 188 -7.01 -14.47 9.04
N LEU A 189 -6.96 -14.61 7.72
CA LEU A 189 -7.73 -13.77 6.81
C LEU A 189 -9.19 -14.22 6.82
N ILE A 190 -10.05 -13.48 7.51
CA ILE A 190 -11.50 -13.68 7.46
C ILE A 190 -12.03 -12.86 6.28
N PHE A 191 -12.17 -13.52 5.13
CA PHE A 191 -12.72 -12.89 3.92
C PHE A 191 -14.20 -13.23 3.81
N HIS A 192 -15.05 -12.21 3.92
CA HIS A 192 -16.45 -12.33 3.48
C HIS A 192 -16.46 -12.13 1.97
N ASP A 193 -17.08 -13.06 1.24
CA ASP A 193 -17.05 -13.12 -0.22
C ASP A 193 -17.74 -11.90 -0.87
N GLY A 194 -17.02 -10.78 -0.96
CA GLY A 194 -17.41 -9.57 -1.68
C GLY A 194 -16.90 -9.66 -3.11
N ARG A 195 -17.81 -9.98 -4.04
CA ARG A 195 -17.85 -9.82 -5.52
C ARG A 195 -16.59 -10.04 -6.40
N LEU A 196 -15.37 -10.03 -5.89
CA LEU A 196 -14.12 -10.36 -6.58
C LEU A 196 -13.49 -11.62 -5.98
N ALA A 197 -14.08 -12.77 -6.28
CA ALA A 197 -13.57 -14.10 -5.95
C ALA A 197 -12.81 -14.78 -7.11
N LEU A 198 -12.11 -14.01 -7.96
CA LEU A 198 -11.37 -14.58 -9.09
C LEU A 198 -9.93 -14.07 -9.16
N THR A 199 -9.10 -14.55 -8.23
CA THR A 199 -7.68 -14.78 -8.52
C THR A 199 -7.55 -16.28 -8.80
N LYS A 200 -7.56 -16.69 -10.07
CA LYS A 200 -7.17 -18.06 -10.44
C LYS A 200 -5.67 -18.22 -10.18
N ARG A 201 -5.30 -18.73 -9.00
CA ARG A 201 -4.08 -19.51 -8.80
C ARG A 201 -4.46 -20.80 -8.08
N GLY A 202 -4.03 -21.92 -8.66
CA GLY A 202 -4.36 -23.31 -8.36
C GLY A 202 -5.09 -23.60 -7.06
N PHE A 203 -6.30 -24.15 -7.18
CA PHE A 203 -6.86 -25.05 -6.19
C PHE A 203 -5.89 -26.23 -6.05
N THR A 204 -5.12 -26.29 -4.97
CA THR A 204 -4.68 -27.58 -4.43
C THR A 204 -5.50 -27.82 -3.17
N SER A 205 -6.42 -28.78 -3.29
CA SER A 205 -7.19 -29.32 -2.18
C SER A 205 -6.25 -29.83 -1.09
N PRO A 206 -6.56 -29.64 0.19
CA PRO A 206 -5.96 -30.48 1.22
C PRO A 206 -6.50 -31.90 1.05
N VAL A 207 -5.59 -32.87 1.00
CA VAL A 207 -5.83 -34.26 1.42
C VAL A 207 -5.00 -34.46 2.67
#